data_AF-E0LWA6-F1
#
_entry.id   AF-E0LWA6-F1
#
_cell.length_a   1.000
_cell.length_b   1.000
_cell.length_c   1.000
_cell.angle_alpha   90.00
_cell.angle_beta   90.00
_cell.angle_gamma   90.00
#
_symmetry.space_group_name_H-M   'P 1'
#
loop_
_entity.id
_entity.type
_entity.pdbx_description
1 polymer ?
#
loop_
_entity_poly.entity_id
_entity_poly.type
_entity_poly.pdbx_seq_one_letter_code
_entity_poly.pdbx_strand_id
1 'polypeptide(L)'
;MNEAKPQDGSTVKGYRTLGPKEIEDMNELKKSSREFCQLLDKQKAWVQDELLMTGNHSAEAHDAGRCLSIARTKMQEACMWACRAIARPDSDC
;
A
#
# COMPACT_ATOMS: atom_id res chain seq x y z
N MET A 1 16.52 27.16 -9.92
CA MET A 1 17.10 26.10 -9.08
C MET A 1 16.46 26.25 -7.71
N ASN A 2 15.59 25.32 -7.31
CA ASN A 2 14.87 25.42 -6.04
C ASN A 2 15.63 24.57 -5.02
N GLU A 3 16.28 25.23 -4.07
CA GLU A 3 17.08 24.57 -3.04
C GLU A 3 16.15 23.90 -2.02
N ALA A 4 16.25 22.58 -1.90
CA ALA A 4 15.50 21.83 -0.90
C ALA A 4 16.01 22.19 0.50
N LYS A 5 15.14 22.76 1.33
CA LYS A 5 15.46 23.03 2.75
C LYS A 5 15.62 21.72 3.55
N PRO A 6 16.52 21.66 4.54
CA PRO A 6 16.65 20.51 5.43
C PRO A 6 15.33 20.25 6.18
N GLN A 7 14.92 18.97 6.29
CA GLN A 7 13.73 18.60 7.06
C GLN A 7 13.98 18.85 8.55
N ASP A 8 13.35 19.89 9.10
CA ASP A 8 13.49 20.38 10.48
C ASP A 8 12.57 19.67 11.48
N GLY A 9 11.90 18.59 11.06
CA GLY A 9 10.92 17.88 11.87
C GLY A 9 9.64 18.67 12.15
N SER A 10 9.43 19.83 11.50
CA SER A 10 8.15 20.53 11.57
C SER A 10 7.04 19.68 10.94
N THR A 11 5.84 19.77 11.52
CA THR A 11 4.64 19.08 11.07
C THR A 11 4.53 19.24 9.56
N VAL A 12 4.45 18.11 8.83
CA VAL A 12 4.36 18.08 7.36
C VAL A 12 3.38 19.16 6.89
N LYS A 13 3.91 20.28 6.39
CA LYS A 13 3.12 21.41 5.89
C LYS A 13 2.69 21.05 4.47
N GLY A 14 1.38 21.07 4.21
CA GLY A 14 0.78 20.73 2.91
C GLY A 14 -0.52 19.93 3.02
N TYR A 15 -0.81 19.34 4.19
CA TYR A 15 -2.12 18.76 4.47
C TYR A 15 -2.96 19.72 5.29
N ARG A 16 -4.17 19.99 4.82
CA ARG A 16 -5.20 20.65 5.63
C ARG A 16 -5.45 19.85 6.92
N THR A 17 -5.93 20.52 7.96
CA THR A 17 -6.41 19.83 9.16
C THR A 17 -7.59 18.93 8.80
N LEU A 18 -7.50 17.65 9.17
CA LEU A 18 -8.56 16.67 8.96
C LEU A 18 -9.61 16.78 10.06
N GLY A 19 -10.87 16.72 9.67
CA GLY A 19 -11.98 16.57 10.60
C GLY A 19 -12.05 15.15 11.19
N PRO A 20 -12.77 14.94 12.30
CA PRO A 20 -12.90 13.63 12.95
C PRO A 20 -13.34 12.51 12.00
N LYS A 21 -14.35 12.78 11.17
CA LYS A 21 -14.85 11.82 10.17
C LYS A 21 -13.78 11.44 9.13
N GLU A 22 -12.96 12.38 8.72
CA GLU A 22 -11.94 12.15 7.70
C GLU A 22 -10.79 11.31 8.24
N ILE A 23 -10.47 11.49 9.53
CA ILE A 23 -9.52 10.64 10.26
C ILE A 23 -10.08 9.22 10.38
N GLU A 24 -11.36 9.08 10.72
CA GLU A 24 -12.05 7.78 10.81
C GLU A 24 -12.03 7.05 9.46
N ASP A 25 -12.52 7.70 8.39
CA ASP A 25 -12.58 7.13 7.03
C ASP A 25 -11.18 6.72 6.54
N MET A 26 -10.15 7.54 6.82
CA MET A 26 -8.77 7.22 6.44
C MET A 26 -8.20 6.02 7.20
N ASN A 27 -8.53 5.89 8.48
CA ASN A 27 -8.10 4.76 9.29
C ASN A 27 -8.78 3.46 8.86
N GLU A 28 -10.05 3.52 8.48
CA GLU A 28 -10.79 2.37 7.94
C GLU A 28 -10.15 1.87 6.64
N LEU A 29 -9.87 2.75 5.69
CA LEU A 29 -9.17 2.40 4.45
C LEU A 29 -7.78 1.77 4.71
N LYS A 30 -7.00 2.36 5.63
CA LYS A 30 -5.69 1.82 6.01
C LYS A 30 -5.80 0.44 6.66
N LYS A 31 -6.84 0.22 7.47
CA LYS A 31 -7.12 -1.08 8.10
C LYS A 31 -7.44 -2.12 7.04
N SER A 32 -8.38 -1.84 6.13
CA SER A 32 -8.73 -2.75 5.04
C SER A 32 -7.54 -3.07 4.13
N SER A 33 -6.72 -2.07 3.79
CA SER A 33 -5.50 -2.29 3.02
C SER A 33 -4.51 -3.20 3.74
N ARG A 34 -4.36 -3.05 5.06
CA ARG A 34 -3.46 -3.89 5.86
C ARG A 34 -3.95 -5.33 5.92
N GLU A 35 -5.24 -5.52 6.19
CA GLU A 35 -5.88 -6.84 6.25
C GLU A 35 -5.76 -7.56 4.90
N PHE A 36 -6.05 -6.88 3.79
CA PHE A 36 -5.89 -7.45 2.45
C PHE A 36 -4.44 -7.83 2.15
N CYS A 37 -3.47 -6.97 2.48
CA CYS A 37 -2.05 -7.26 2.30
C CYS A 37 -1.60 -8.49 3.13
N GLN A 38 -2.12 -8.66 4.35
CA GLN A 38 -1.85 -9.84 5.17
C GLN A 38 -2.42 -11.13 4.55
N LEU A 39 -3.60 -11.06 3.93
CA LEU A 39 -4.17 -12.20 3.19
C LEU A 39 -3.31 -12.57 1.98
N LEU A 40 -2.82 -11.57 1.23
CA LEU A 40 -1.91 -11.80 0.11
C LEU A 40 -0.58 -12.43 0.56
N ASP A 41 -0.03 -12.00 1.69
CA ASP A 41 1.21 -12.58 2.23
C ASP A 41 1.04 -14.04 2.62
N LYS A 42 -0.09 -14.38 3.27
CA LYS A 42 -0.45 -15.78 3.57
C LYS A 42 -0.59 -16.61 2.30
N GLN A 43 -1.28 -16.08 1.29
CA GLN A 43 -1.45 -16.78 0.01
C GLN A 43 -0.12 -16.99 -0.70
N LYS A 44 0.76 -15.99 -0.67
CA LYS A 44 2.10 -16.08 -1.28
C LYS A 44 2.97 -17.13 -0.59
N ALA A 45 2.94 -17.18 0.74
CA ALA A 45 3.63 -18.21 1.50
C ALA A 45 3.11 -19.62 1.14
N TRP A 46 1.79 -19.80 1.07
CA TRP A 46 1.20 -21.08 0.69
C TRP A 46 1.59 -21.51 -0.73
N VAL A 47 1.53 -20.61 -1.72
CA VAL A 47 1.99 -20.90 -3.09
C VAL A 47 3.46 -21.31 -3.08
N GLN A 48 4.31 -20.57 -2.34
CA GLN A 48 5.73 -20.89 -2.26
C GLN A 48 5.98 -22.28 -1.63
N ASP A 49 5.27 -22.61 -0.54
CA ASP A 49 5.37 -23.91 0.11
C ASP A 49 4.93 -25.04 -0.83
N GLU A 50 3.83 -24.85 -1.56
CA GLU A 50 3.32 -25.84 -2.53
C GLU A 50 4.32 -26.09 -3.67
N LEU A 51 4.94 -25.04 -4.22
CA LEU A 51 5.97 -25.16 -5.24
C LEU A 51 7.24 -25.87 -4.73
N LEU A 52 7.63 -25.62 -3.48
CA LEU A 52 8.76 -26.30 -2.85
C LEU A 52 8.47 -27.80 -2.63
N MET A 53 7.25 -28.14 -2.19
CA MET A 53 6.85 -29.53 -1.94
C MET A 53 6.72 -30.35 -3.22
N THR A 54 6.25 -29.72 -4.30
CA THR A 54 6.06 -30.38 -5.60
C THR A 54 7.31 -30.35 -6.48
N GLY A 55 8.31 -29.52 -6.14
CA GLY A 55 9.46 -29.26 -7.01
C GLY A 55 9.05 -28.57 -8.33
N ASN A 56 7.91 -27.89 -8.35
CA ASN A 56 7.38 -27.26 -9.55
C ASN A 56 8.08 -25.91 -9.79
N HIS A 57 8.83 -25.85 -10.90
CA HIS A 57 9.56 -24.65 -11.35
C HIS A 57 9.04 -24.14 -12.70
N SER A 58 7.78 -24.44 -13.04
CA SER A 58 7.19 -23.97 -14.29
C SER A 58 7.03 -22.44 -14.33
N ALA A 59 6.88 -21.89 -15.52
CA ALA A 59 6.63 -20.46 -15.67
C ALA A 59 5.32 -20.04 -15.00
N GLU A 60 4.28 -20.86 -15.12
CA GLU A 60 2.94 -20.64 -14.54
C GLU A 60 3.00 -20.59 -13.01
N ALA A 61 3.82 -21.45 -12.40
CA ALA A 61 4.09 -21.45 -10.96
C ALA A 61 4.71 -20.12 -10.49
N HIS A 62 5.72 -19.64 -11.22
CA HIS A 62 6.33 -18.33 -10.93
C HIS A 62 5.38 -17.16 -11.18
N ASP A 63 4.51 -17.27 -12.19
CA ASP A 63 3.49 -16.26 -12.49
C ASP A 63 2.47 -16.10 -11.36
N ALA A 64 2.08 -17.18 -10.67
CA ALA A 64 1.18 -17.10 -9.52
C ALA A 64 1.77 -16.21 -8.40
N GLY A 65 3.04 -16.42 -8.04
CA GLY A 65 3.74 -15.59 -7.04
C GLY A 65 3.94 -14.13 -7.49
N ARG A 66 4.15 -13.92 -8.79
CA ARG A 66 4.23 -12.58 -9.39
C ARG A 66 2.88 -11.86 -9.31
N CYS A 67 1.78 -12.52 -9.66
CA CYS A 67 0.42 -11.97 -9.57
C CYS A 67 0.09 -11.48 -8.16
N LEU A 68 0.42 -12.27 -7.12
CA LEU A 68 0.21 -11.86 -5.73
C LEU A 68 1.05 -10.64 -5.33
N SER A 69 2.29 -10.57 -5.83
CA SER A 69 3.16 -9.42 -5.59
C SER A 69 2.62 -8.15 -6.26
N ILE A 70 2.11 -8.26 -7.49
CA ILE A 70 1.44 -7.15 -8.20
C ILE A 70 0.18 -6.71 -7.45
N ALA A 71 -0.65 -7.67 -7.00
CA ALA A 71 -1.86 -7.38 -6.26
C ALA A 71 -1.57 -6.57 -4.99
N ARG A 72 -0.48 -6.89 -4.27
CA ARG A 72 -0.03 -6.14 -3.09
C ARG A 72 0.30 -4.69 -3.45
N THR A 73 1.13 -4.49 -4.47
CA THR A 73 1.49 -3.15 -4.94
C THR A 73 0.25 -2.36 -5.35
N LYS A 74 -0.67 -2.97 -6.08
CA LYS A 74 -1.92 -2.31 -6.52
C LYS A 74 -2.84 -1.96 -5.35
N MET A 75 -2.93 -2.80 -4.32
CA MET A 75 -3.68 -2.47 -3.11
C MET A 75 -3.06 -1.27 -2.38
N GLN A 76 -1.73 -1.24 -2.25
CA GLN A 76 -1.02 -0.14 -1.60
C GLN A 76 -1.17 1.18 -2.37
N GLU A 77 -1.06 1.12 -3.71
CA GLU A 77 -1.34 2.28 -4.59
C GLU A 77 -2.79 2.76 -4.44
N ALA A 78 -3.76 1.84 -4.44
CA ALA A 78 -5.17 2.19 -4.26
C ALA A 78 -5.42 2.85 -2.90
N CYS A 79 -4.85 2.31 -1.82
CA CYS A 79 -4.96 2.88 -0.49
C CYS A 79 -4.30 4.27 -0.40
N MET A 80 -3.15 4.46 -1.06
CA MET A 80 -2.46 5.74 -1.15
C MET A 80 -3.33 6.79 -1.83
N TRP A 81 -3.90 6.47 -3.00
CA TRP A 81 -4.78 7.37 -3.74
C TRP A 81 -6.06 7.68 -2.98
N ALA A 82 -6.66 6.70 -2.31
CA ALA A 82 -7.84 6.90 -1.48
C ALA A 82 -7.55 7.81 -0.27
N CYS A 83 -6.42 7.60 0.41
CA CYS A 83 -5.98 8.49 1.50
C CYS A 83 -5.69 9.91 0.99
N ARG A 84 -5.10 10.07 -0.20
CA ARG A 84 -4.88 11.38 -0.83
C ARG A 84 -6.20 12.09 -1.14
N ALA A 85 -7.20 11.37 -1.64
CA ALA A 85 -8.54 11.91 -1.91
C ALA A 85 -9.23 12.42 -0.64
N ILE A 86 -9.04 11.74 0.49
CA ILE A 86 -9.48 12.23 1.80
C ILE A 86 -8.67 13.46 2.19
N ALA A 87 -7.34 13.37 2.13
CA ALA A 87 -6.47 14.43 2.63
C ALA A 87 -6.65 15.74 1.86
N ARG A 88 -7.01 15.69 0.56
CA ARG A 88 -7.14 16.84 -0.34
C ARG A 88 -5.95 17.80 -0.14
N PRO A 89 -4.72 17.32 -0.34
CA PRO A 89 -3.55 18.18 -0.18
C PRO A 89 -3.62 19.32 -1.20
N ASP A 90 -3.09 20.48 -0.82
CA ASP A 90 -3.04 21.63 -1.72
C ASP A 90 -2.18 21.31 -2.95
N SER A 91 -2.42 22.02 -4.06
CA SER A 91 -1.75 21.81 -5.37
C SER A 91 -0.23 21.95 -5.34
N ASP A 92 0.33 22.46 -4.25
CA ASP A 92 1.78 22.64 -4.04
C ASP A 92 2.45 21.41 -3.36
N CYS A 93 1.73 20.27 -3.23
CA CYS A 93 2.14 19.09 -2.47
C CYS A 93 2.10 17.75 -3.23
#